data_AF-A0A2N4Z637-F1
#
_entry.id   AF-A0A2N4Z637-F1
#
_cell.length_a   1.000
_cell.length_b   1.000
_cell.length_c   1.000
_cell.angle_alpha   90.00
_cell.angle_beta   90.00
_cell.angle_gamma   90.00
#
_symmetry.space_group_name_H-M   'P 1'
#
loop_
_entity.id
_entity.type
_entity.pdbx_description
1 polymer ?
#
loop_
_entity_poly.entity_id
_entity_poly.type
_entity_poly.pdbx_seq_one_letter_code
_entity_poly.pdbx_strand_id
1 'polypeptide(L)' 'MFNQTEKSIAQIAEYIPRACRDMKLKEAKARLATKIALYITDGSDAEVLNATFARALNSHTREAFFSNVSASIDYK' A
#
# COMPACT_ATOMS: atom_id res chain seq x y z
N MET A 1 17.15 2.31 12.77
CA MET A 1 16.04 3.19 13.18
C MET A 1 15.11 3.23 11.98
N PHE A 2 13.99 2.49 12.01
CA PHE A 2 13.08 2.42 10.86
C PHE A 2 12.61 3.83 10.51
N ASN A 3 12.89 4.25 9.27
CA ASN A 3 12.43 5.52 8.74
C ASN A 3 10.89 5.54 8.78
N GLN A 4 10.28 6.71 9.00
CA GLN A 4 8.83 6.84 9.13
C GLN A 4 8.09 6.18 7.95
N THR A 5 8.65 6.34 6.75
CA THR A 5 8.18 5.71 5.50
C THR A 5 8.13 4.18 5.58
N GLU A 6 9.16 3.52 6.12
CA GLU A 6 9.20 2.05 6.23
C GLU A 6 8.09 1.53 7.15
N LYS A 7 7.84 2.25 8.25
CA LYS A 7 6.71 1.94 9.16
C LYS A 7 5.37 2.10 8.43
N SER A 8 5.20 3.18 7.69
CA SER A 8 4.00 3.42 6.89
C SER A 8 3.76 2.32 5.85
N ILE A 9 4.81 1.87 5.16
CA ILE A 9 4.73 0.75 4.20
C ILE A 9 4.23 -0.52 4.89
N ALA A 10 4.85 -0.91 6.00
CA ALA A 10 4.45 -2.09 6.76
C ALA A 10 2.99 -2.01 7.23
N GLN A 11 2.57 -0.84 7.74
CA GLN A 11 1.18 -0.64 8.17
C GLN A 11 0.17 -0.75 7.02
N ILE A 12 0.47 -0.16 5.85
CA ILE A 12 -0.41 -0.26 4.67
C ILE A 12 -0.50 -1.70 4.20
N ALA A 13 0.64 -2.39 4.12
CA ALA A 13 0.73 -3.74 3.61
C ALA A 13 0.04 -4.77 4.51
N GLU A 14 -0.01 -4.54 5.83
CA GLU A 14 -0.80 -5.36 6.75
C GLU A 14 -2.30 -5.00 6.74
N TYR A 15 -2.62 -3.71 6.70
CA TYR A 15 -4.00 -3.22 6.82
C TYR A 15 -4.83 -3.49 5.56
N ILE A 16 -4.33 -3.17 4.37
CA ILE A 16 -5.08 -3.23 3.12
C ILE A 16 -5.63 -4.64 2.80
N PRO A 17 -4.87 -5.74 2.85
CA PRO A 17 -5.42 -7.07 2.57
C PRO A 17 -6.48 -7.51 3.58
N ARG A 18 -6.38 -7.05 4.84
CA ARG A 18 -7.38 -7.33 5.87
C ARG A 18 -8.65 -6.51 5.68
N ALA A 19 -8.50 -5.20 5.51
CA ALA A 19 -9.62 -4.26 5.42
C ALA A 19 -10.36 -4.32 4.07
N CYS A 20 -9.66 -4.66 2.98
CA CYS A 20 -10.23 -4.71 1.64
C CYS A 20 -10.58 -6.13 1.18
N ARG A 21 -10.56 -7.14 2.08
CA ARG A 21 -10.80 -8.55 1.73
C ARG A 21 -12.13 -8.79 1.02
N ASP A 22 -13.17 -8.04 1.36
CA ASP A 22 -14.50 -8.17 0.74
C ASP A 22 -14.78 -7.12 -0.34
N MET A 23 -13.95 -6.08 -0.44
CA MET A 23 -14.16 -4.93 -1.33
C MET A 23 -13.86 -5.24 -2.81
N LYS A 24 -14.52 -4.53 -3.73
CA LYS A 24 -14.16 -4.60 -5.16
C LYS A 24 -12.75 -4.04 -5.38
N LEU A 25 -12.05 -4.52 -6.40
CA LEU A 25 -10.69 -4.08 -6.75
C LEU A 25 -10.58 -2.55 -6.86
N LYS A 26 -11.56 -1.90 -7.46
CA LYS A 26 -11.60 -0.44 -7.61
C LYS A 26 -11.65 0.27 -6.26
N GLU A 27 -12.43 -0.23 -5.32
CA GLU A 27 -12.54 0.31 -3.97
C GLU A 27 -11.27 0.05 -3.16
N ALA A 28 -10.71 -1.15 -3.26
CA ALA A 28 -9.43 -1.49 -2.62
C ALA A 28 -8.28 -0.59 -3.10
N LYS A 29 -8.20 -0.32 -4.41
CA LYS A 29 -7.23 0.62 -4.99
C LYS A 29 -7.44 2.06 -4.50
N ALA A 30 -8.68 2.53 -4.47
CA ALA A 30 -9.00 3.85 -3.92
C ALA A 30 -8.58 3.96 -2.46
N ARG A 31 -8.84 2.91 -1.66
CA ARG A 31 -8.46 2.85 -0.25
C ARG A 31 -6.94 2.87 -0.05
N LEU A 32 -6.19 2.14 -0.88
CA LEU A 32 -4.74 2.17 -0.89
C LEU A 32 -4.22 3.58 -1.21
N ALA A 33 -4.75 4.22 -2.26
CA ALA A 33 -4.37 5.58 -2.64
C ALA A 33 -4.66 6.61 -1.51
N THR A 34 -5.82 6.53 -0.87
CA THR A 34 -6.15 7.38 0.29
C THR A 34 -5.16 7.15 1.43
N LYS A 35 -4.80 5.89 1.73
CA LYS A 35 -3.83 5.59 2.78
C LYS A 35 -2.45 6.15 2.47
N ILE A 36 -1.95 6.01 1.25
CA ILE A 36 -0.69 6.60 0.82
C ILE A 36 -0.70 8.12 1.02
N ALA A 37 -1.75 8.82 0.57
CA ALA A 37 -1.87 10.28 0.75
C ALA A 37 -1.88 10.72 2.22
N LEU A 38 -2.55 9.96 3.10
CA LEU A 38 -2.55 10.21 4.54
C LEU A 38 -1.15 10.10 5.14
N TYR A 39 -0.41 9.04 4.80
CA TYR A 39 0.96 8.85 5.33
C TYR A 39 1.96 9.85 4.75
N ILE A 40 1.77 10.31 3.52
CA ILE A 40 2.55 11.42 2.96
C ILE A 40 2.33 12.70 3.77
N THR A 41 1.07 13.00 4.10
CA THR A 41 0.71 14.18 4.91
C THR A 41 1.29 14.09 6.32
N ASP A 42 1.42 12.88 6.86
CA ASP A 42 2.01 12.60 8.18
C ASP A 42 3.55 12.77 8.22
N GLY A 43 4.20 12.90 7.04
CA GLY A 43 5.66 13.07 6.92
C GLY A 43 6.39 11.86 6.33
N SER A 44 5.67 10.89 5.76
CA SER A 44 6.31 9.80 5.00
C SER A 44 6.73 10.25 3.61
N ASP A 45 7.77 9.62 3.08
CA ASP A 45 8.29 9.92 1.76
C ASP A 45 7.30 9.51 0.66
N ALA A 46 6.86 10.51 -0.12
CA ALA A 46 5.88 10.32 -1.18
C ALA A 46 6.42 9.51 -2.36
N GLU A 47 7.68 9.71 -2.73
CA GLU A 47 8.29 9.03 -3.85
C GLU A 47 8.43 7.55 -3.54
N VAL A 48 8.95 7.22 -2.36
CA VAL A 48 9.10 5.84 -1.89
C VAL A 48 7.73 5.15 -1.78
N LEU A 49 6.75 5.76 -1.10
CA LEU A 49 5.41 5.15 -0.97
C LEU A 49 4.75 4.89 -2.33
N ASN A 50 4.79 5.86 -3.25
CA ASN A 50 4.20 5.68 -4.57
C ASN A 50 4.96 4.62 -5.38
N ALA A 51 6.28 4.60 -5.34
CA ALA A 51 7.09 3.60 -6.02
C ALA A 51 6.81 2.17 -5.49
N THR A 52 6.77 2.01 -4.16
CA THR A 52 6.49 0.74 -3.49
C THR A 52 5.12 0.18 -3.88
N PHE A 53 4.09 1.02 -3.90
CA PHE A 53 2.71 0.59 -4.17
C PHE A 53 2.25 0.76 -5.63
N ALA A 54 3.11 1.26 -6.53
CA ALA A 54 2.79 1.43 -7.95
C ALA A 54 2.33 0.12 -8.61
N ARG A 55 3.00 -1.00 -8.29
CA ARG A 55 2.64 -2.33 -8.85
C ARG A 55 1.25 -2.77 -8.39
N ALA A 56 0.90 -2.51 -7.13
CA ALA A 56 -0.43 -2.79 -6.60
C ALA A 56 -1.49 -1.91 -7.30
N LEU A 57 -1.26 -0.60 -7.40
CA LEU A 57 -2.20 0.32 -8.06
C LEU A 57 -2.43 0.00 -9.55
N ASN A 58 -1.40 -0.50 -10.24
CA ASN A 58 -1.47 -0.91 -11.65
C ASN A 58 -1.96 -2.36 -11.87
N SER A 59 -2.28 -3.11 -10.81
CA SER A 59 -2.73 -4.51 -10.94
C SER A 59 -4.13 -4.63 -11.54
N HIS A 60 -4.34 -5.56 -12.47
CA HIS A 60 -5.65 -5.77 -13.11
C HIS A 60 -6.54 -6.80 -12.41
N THR A 61 -5.97 -7.63 -11.54
CA THR A 61 -6.70 -8.64 -10.76
C THR A 61 -6.60 -8.36 -9.27
N ARG A 62 -7.57 -8.85 -8.49
CA ARG A 62 -7.57 -8.74 -7.03
C ARG A 62 -6.39 -9.48 -6.41
N GLU A 63 -6.10 -10.68 -6.89
CA GLU A 63 -5.00 -11.50 -6.40
C GLU A 63 -3.65 -10.81 -6.62
N ALA A 64 -3.41 -10.27 -7.82
CA ALA A 64 -2.20 -9.50 -8.10
C ALA A 64 -2.11 -8.23 -7.25
N PHE A 65 -3.23 -7.52 -7.04
CA PHE A 65 -3.27 -6.36 -6.16
C PHE A 65 -2.82 -6.70 -4.74
N PHE A 66 -3.44 -7.71 -4.11
CA PHE A 66 -3.09 -8.09 -2.73
C PHE A 66 -1.69 -8.69 -2.62
N SER A 67 -1.27 -9.49 -3.61
CA SER A 67 0.09 -10.03 -3.66
C SER A 67 1.13 -8.92 -3.73
N ASN A 68 0.93 -7.90 -4.58
CA ASN A 68 1.84 -6.76 -4.69
C ASN A 68 1.84 -5.88 -3.43
N VAL A 69 0.71 -5.71 -2.76
CA VAL A 69 0.62 -4.99 -1.48
C VAL A 69 1.40 -5.71 -0.38
N SER A 70 1.27 -7.03 -0.27
CA SER A 70 2.00 -7.82 0.72
C SER A 70 3.48 -7.98 0.40
N ALA A 71 3.85 -7.99 -0.88
CA ALA A 71 5.25 -8.01 -1.32
C ALA A 71 6.01 -6.74 -0.90
N SER A 72 5.32 -5.64 -0.61
CA SER A 72 5.93 -4.40 -0.11
C SER A 72 6.60 -4.55 1.27
N ILE A 73 6.33 -5.61 2.03
CA ILE A 73 6.95 -5.90 3.34
C ILE A 73 8.30 -6.60 3.20
N ASP A 74 8.58 -7.21 2.03
CA ASP A 74 9.83 -7.93 1.73
C ASP A 74 10.89 -7.01 1.11
N TYR A 75 10.82 -5.70 1.34
CA TYR A 75 11.92 -4.79 0.98
C TYR A 75 12.92 -4.79 2.14
N LYS A 76 13.89 -5.70 2.09
CA LYS A 76 14.94 -5.89 3.11
C LYS A 76 16.31 -5.59 2.55
#